data_AF-A0A2G4T6W0-F1
#
_entry.id   AF-A0A2G4T6W0-F1
#
_cell.length_a   1.000
_cell.length_b   1.000
_cell.length_c   1.000
_cell.angle_alpha   90.00
_cell.angle_beta   90.00
_cell.angle_gamma   90.00
#
_symmetry.space_group_name_H-M   'P 1'
#
loop_
_entity.id
_entity.type
_entity.pdbx_description
1 polymer ?
#
loop_
_entity_poly.entity_id
_entity_poly.type
_entity_poly.pdbx_seq_one_letter_code
_entity_poly.pdbx_strand_id
1 'polypeptide(L)'
;MKSLHCVYNNGRFADDYTPDLQGFMSPHDFISIMNTFNSVAESFSPYVPMATNIFMAVITFISLVTMIGTIRYTQHVEVVLVFPISFLCITVLLIIWRRRRNIKFEKEMTRLCACMNATENVRGINFKLSYLTPDQKVSNEPTSIYAITIEFDDRYNLLHQISRSNSSPPAYSSLQMPVNIYCPNQSQFVQKGGDDQ
;
A
#
# COMPACT_ATOMS: atom_id res chain seq x y z
N MET A 1 12.29 11.81 -8.40
CA MET A 1 11.34 10.82 -7.86
C MET A 1 12.12 9.84 -7.02
N LYS A 2 12.15 10.07 -5.73
CA LYS A 2 12.71 9.14 -4.76
C LYS A 2 11.65 8.10 -4.41
N SER A 3 12.06 6.85 -4.22
CA SER A 3 11.16 5.77 -3.79
C SER A 3 11.78 4.97 -2.65
N LEU A 4 11.00 4.72 -1.61
CA LEU A 4 11.35 3.83 -0.51
C LEU A 4 10.63 2.49 -0.68
N HIS A 5 11.33 1.38 -0.46
CA HIS A 5 10.74 0.05 -0.51
C HIS A 5 10.73 -0.59 0.88
N CYS A 6 9.54 -0.69 1.47
CA CYS A 6 9.30 -1.35 2.75
C CYS A 6 9.00 -2.84 2.49
N VAL A 7 10.01 -3.70 2.60
CA VAL A 7 9.92 -5.13 2.30
C VAL A 7 9.10 -5.87 3.36
N TYR A 8 8.22 -6.78 2.93
CA TYR A 8 7.49 -7.67 3.84
C TYR A 8 8.39 -8.82 4.32
N ASN A 9 8.64 -8.87 5.61
CA ASN A 9 9.42 -9.91 6.24
C ASN A 9 8.82 -10.38 7.57
N ASN A 10 8.78 -11.69 7.81
CA ASN A 10 8.32 -12.31 9.06
C ASN A 10 6.97 -11.78 9.57
N GLY A 11 5.99 -11.60 8.69
CA GLY A 11 4.64 -11.18 9.12
C GLY A 11 4.40 -9.67 9.12
N ARG A 12 5.40 -8.84 8.82
CA ARG A 12 5.30 -7.38 8.86
C ARG A 12 6.10 -6.70 7.75
N PHE A 13 5.73 -5.49 7.36
CA PHE A 13 6.55 -4.62 6.53
C PHE A 13 7.63 -3.93 7.36
N ALA A 14 8.79 -3.71 6.73
CA ALA A 14 9.89 -2.97 7.31
C ALA A 14 9.47 -1.51 7.63
N ASP A 15 9.74 -1.10 8.86
CA ASP A 15 9.42 0.20 9.45
C ASP A 15 10.69 1.03 9.73
N ASP A 16 11.79 0.71 9.06
CA ASP A 16 13.06 1.42 9.18
C ASP A 16 12.96 2.81 8.51
N TYR A 17 12.84 3.85 9.34
CA TYR A 17 12.85 5.23 8.88
C TYR A 17 14.22 5.58 8.30
N THR A 18 14.26 5.99 7.04
CA THR A 18 15.49 6.39 6.34
C THR A 18 15.60 7.92 6.26
N PRO A 19 16.84 8.46 6.19
CA PRO A 19 17.06 9.90 6.05
C PRO A 19 16.38 10.50 4.80
N ASP A 20 16.11 9.69 3.77
CA ASP A 20 15.41 10.11 2.56
C ASP A 20 13.96 10.56 2.77
N LEU A 21 13.34 10.19 3.90
CA LEU A 21 12.00 10.64 4.29
C LEU A 21 12.02 12.02 4.96
N GLN A 22 13.21 12.51 5.34
CA GLN A 22 13.37 13.76 6.08
C GLN A 22 12.95 14.94 5.21
N GLY A 23 11.83 15.58 5.59
CA GLY A 23 11.22 16.70 4.87
C GLY A 23 9.90 16.37 4.18
N PHE A 24 9.58 15.09 3.97
CA PHE A 24 8.29 14.66 3.43
C PHE A 24 7.33 14.17 4.52
N MET A 25 7.85 13.42 5.49
CA MET A 25 7.05 12.80 6.55
C MET A 25 7.83 12.78 7.86
N SER A 26 7.14 12.98 8.99
CA SER A 26 7.78 12.83 10.29
C SER A 26 8.01 11.35 10.62
N PRO A 27 9.03 11.00 11.41
CA PRO A 27 9.24 9.60 11.83
C PRO A 27 8.02 9.00 12.52
N HIS A 28 7.30 9.80 13.31
CA HIS A 28 6.08 9.37 13.99
C HIS A 28 4.96 9.02 13.01
N ASP A 29 4.72 9.87 12.01
CA ASP A 29 3.70 9.63 10.99
C ASP A 29 4.01 8.39 10.17
N PHE A 30 5.29 8.21 9.82
CA PHE A 30 5.75 7.03 9.09
C PHE A 30 5.49 5.73 9.87
N ILE A 31 5.86 5.70 11.16
CA ILE A 31 5.61 4.53 12.02
C ILE A 31 4.11 4.26 12.16
N SER A 32 3.30 5.31 12.33
CA SER A 32 1.83 5.16 12.43
C SER A 32 1.22 4.55 11.16
N ILE A 33 1.65 5.02 9.99
CA ILE A 33 1.22 4.49 8.70
C ILE A 33 1.67 3.04 8.55
N MET A 34 2.93 2.72 8.86
CA MET A 34 3.44 1.37 8.73
C MET A 34 2.77 0.40 9.71
N ASN A 35 2.44 0.84 10.92
CA ASN A 35 1.64 0.08 11.88
C ASN A 35 0.22 -0.20 11.35
N THR A 36 -0.36 0.75 10.63
CA THR A 36 -1.66 0.54 9.97
C THR A 36 -1.55 -0.56 8.91
N PHE A 37 -0.53 -0.50 8.05
CA PHE A 37 -0.24 -1.56 7.08
C PHE A 37 0.01 -2.91 7.75
N ASN A 38 0.76 -2.92 8.85
CA ASN A 38 1.09 -4.13 9.61
C ASN A 38 -0.13 -4.75 10.29
N SER A 39 -1.07 -3.95 10.83
CA SER A 39 -2.30 -4.48 11.42
C SER A 39 -3.21 -5.18 10.39
N VAL A 40 -3.27 -4.65 9.17
CA VAL A 40 -3.97 -5.29 8.05
C VAL A 40 -3.21 -6.54 7.57
N ALA A 41 -1.88 -6.48 7.55
CA ALA A 41 -1.07 -7.63 7.17
C ALA A 41 -1.16 -8.78 8.18
N GLU A 42 -1.28 -8.49 9.47
CA GLU A 42 -1.53 -9.48 10.51
C GLU A 42 -2.89 -10.15 10.32
N SER A 43 -3.93 -9.35 10.04
CA SER A 43 -5.29 -9.84 9.77
C SER A 43 -5.37 -10.70 8.49
N PHE A 44 -4.56 -10.38 7.49
CA PHE A 44 -4.58 -11.02 6.18
C PHE A 44 -3.20 -11.51 5.74
N SER A 45 -2.51 -12.32 6.55
CA SER A 45 -1.14 -12.69 6.21
C SER A 45 -1.02 -13.44 4.86
N PRO A 46 -0.15 -12.98 3.93
CA PRO A 46 0.15 -13.68 2.69
C PRO A 46 0.80 -15.02 2.98
N TYR A 47 0.58 -15.99 2.11
CA TYR A 47 1.08 -17.33 2.30
C TYR A 47 2.61 -17.39 2.22
N VAL A 48 3.26 -17.98 3.23
CA VAL A 48 4.72 -18.18 3.28
C VAL A 48 5.09 -19.52 2.64
N PRO A 49 5.93 -19.53 1.58
CA PRO A 49 6.20 -20.73 0.77
C PRO A 49 7.07 -21.78 1.47
N MET A 50 7.98 -21.41 2.37
CA MET A 50 9.04 -22.31 2.82
C MET A 50 8.53 -23.41 3.77
N ALA A 51 7.86 -23.03 4.87
CA ALA A 51 7.37 -23.98 5.87
C ALA A 51 6.33 -24.97 5.30
N THR A 52 5.52 -24.49 4.37
CA THR A 52 4.45 -25.27 3.77
C THR A 52 4.92 -26.15 2.61
N ASN A 53 5.92 -25.74 1.84
CA ASN A 53 6.53 -26.63 0.83
C ASN A 53 7.18 -27.84 1.51
N ILE A 54 7.85 -27.65 2.65
CA ILE A 54 8.39 -28.75 3.47
C ILE A 54 7.25 -29.62 3.99
N PHE A 55 6.19 -29.03 4.53
CA PHE A 55 5.02 -29.79 5.00
C PHE A 55 4.35 -30.61 3.89
N MET A 56 4.15 -30.02 2.71
CA MET A 56 3.61 -30.72 1.54
C MET A 56 4.54 -31.84 1.09
N ALA A 57 5.86 -31.63 1.06
CA ALA A 57 6.83 -32.67 0.73
C ALA A 57 6.77 -33.84 1.71
N VAL A 58 6.67 -33.57 3.02
CA VAL A 58 6.54 -34.59 4.07
C VAL A 58 5.23 -35.37 3.90
N ILE A 59 4.10 -34.69 3.68
CA ILE A 59 2.82 -35.37 3.44
C ILE A 59 2.90 -36.24 2.18
N THR A 60 3.50 -35.74 1.10
CA THR A 60 3.66 -36.50 -0.16
C THR A 60 4.57 -37.71 0.04
N PHE A 61 5.62 -37.59 0.85
CA PHE A 61 6.50 -38.71 1.18
C PHE A 61 5.77 -39.78 1.99
N ILE A 62 5.02 -39.39 3.03
CA ILE A 62 4.20 -40.31 3.83
C ILE A 62 3.15 -40.99 2.94
N SER A 63 2.53 -40.26 2.01
CA SER A 63 1.53 -40.79 1.09
C SER A 63 2.13 -41.83 0.13
N LEU A 64 3.34 -41.59 -0.38
CA LEU A 64 4.06 -42.57 -1.21
C LEU A 64 4.41 -43.85 -0.44
N VAL A 65 4.91 -43.72 0.79
CA VAL A 65 5.25 -44.87 1.64
C VAL A 65 4.02 -45.70 1.98
N THR A 66 2.89 -45.05 2.29
CA THR A 66 1.62 -45.75 2.56
C THR A 66 1.07 -46.43 1.30
N MET A 67 1.21 -45.82 0.12
CA MET A 67 0.84 -46.44 -1.16
C MET A 67 1.69 -47.70 -1.44
N ILE A 68 3.01 -47.64 -1.25
CA ILE A 68 3.89 -48.80 -1.45
C ILE A 68 3.55 -49.93 -0.46
N GLY A 69 3.27 -49.58 0.80
CA GLY A 69 2.86 -50.55 1.83
C GLY A 69 1.52 -51.22 1.52
N THR A 70 0.53 -50.46 1.07
CA THR A 70 -0.79 -50.99 0.69
C THR A 70 -0.72 -51.87 -0.56
N ILE A 71 0.07 -51.52 -1.57
CA ILE A 71 0.28 -52.38 -2.76
C ILE A 71 0.91 -53.72 -2.36
N ARG A 72 1.82 -53.73 -1.38
CA ARG A 72 2.49 -54.96 -0.91
C ARG A 72 1.58 -55.85 -0.06
N TYR A 73 0.65 -55.26 0.68
CA TYR A 73 -0.18 -55.98 1.65
C TYR A 73 -1.58 -56.33 1.13
N THR A 74 -2.13 -55.53 0.22
CA THR A 74 -3.50 -55.65 -0.25
C THR A 74 -3.50 -55.76 -1.77
N GLN A 75 -3.82 -56.94 -2.32
CA GLN A 75 -4.01 -57.14 -3.76
C GLN A 75 -5.31 -56.46 -4.30
N HIS A 76 -5.98 -55.65 -3.47
CA HIS A 76 -7.20 -54.92 -3.86
C HIS A 76 -6.85 -53.61 -4.57
N VAL A 77 -6.94 -53.66 -5.91
CA VAL A 77 -6.62 -52.57 -6.85
C VAL A 77 -7.43 -51.30 -6.61
N GLU A 78 -8.65 -51.42 -6.05
CA GLU A 78 -9.54 -50.29 -5.78
C GLU A 78 -8.96 -49.31 -4.74
N VAL A 79 -8.37 -49.83 -3.66
CA VAL A 79 -7.77 -49.00 -2.59
C VAL A 79 -6.54 -48.26 -3.11
N VAL A 80 -5.77 -48.91 -3.99
CA VAL A 80 -4.58 -48.34 -4.64
C VAL A 80 -4.94 -47.16 -5.55
N LEU A 81 -6.13 -47.16 -6.16
CA LEU A 81 -6.57 -46.10 -7.07
C LEU A 81 -7.22 -44.91 -6.34
N VAL A 82 -7.94 -45.16 -5.23
CA VAL A 82 -8.63 -44.10 -4.45
C VAL A 82 -7.63 -43.16 -3.77
N PHE A 83 -6.50 -43.69 -3.31
CA PHE A 83 -5.49 -42.93 -2.59
C PHE A 83 -4.84 -41.78 -3.41
N PRO A 84 -4.30 -42.00 -4.62
CA PRO A 84 -3.75 -40.92 -5.44
C PRO A 84 -4.81 -39.91 -5.89
N ILE A 85 -6.04 -40.34 -6.15
CA ILE A 85 -7.14 -39.43 -6.53
C ILE A 85 -7.50 -38.50 -5.38
N SER A 86 -7.67 -39.04 -4.17
CA SER A 86 -7.96 -38.22 -2.98
C SER A 86 -6.83 -37.24 -2.66
N PHE A 87 -5.57 -37.67 -2.79
CA PHE A 87 -4.40 -36.80 -2.64
C PHE A 87 -4.40 -35.67 -3.67
N LEU A 88 -4.64 -35.96 -4.96
CA LEU A 88 -4.76 -34.94 -6.00
C LEU A 88 -5.88 -33.94 -5.68
N CYS A 89 -7.06 -34.41 -5.27
CA CYS A 89 -8.16 -33.52 -4.87
C CYS A 89 -7.76 -32.59 -3.71
N ILE A 90 -7.13 -33.12 -2.67
CA ILE A 90 -6.67 -32.34 -1.51
C ILE A 90 -5.62 -31.30 -1.95
N THR A 91 -4.64 -31.70 -2.77
CA THR A 91 -3.61 -30.76 -3.26
C THR A 91 -4.21 -29.61 -4.07
N VAL A 92 -5.17 -29.89 -4.95
CA VAL A 92 -5.87 -28.86 -5.73
C VAL A 92 -6.67 -27.92 -4.83
N LEU A 93 -7.40 -28.46 -3.85
CA LEU A 93 -8.12 -27.64 -2.88
C LEU A 93 -7.19 -26.74 -2.07
N LEU A 94 -6.03 -27.24 -1.65
CA LEU A 94 -5.01 -26.46 -0.94
C LEU A 94 -4.43 -25.34 -1.82
N ILE A 95 -4.16 -25.61 -3.10
CA ILE A 95 -3.69 -24.60 -4.06
C ILE A 95 -4.76 -23.51 -4.24
N ILE A 96 -6.03 -23.88 -4.41
CA ILE A 96 -7.13 -22.93 -4.54
C ILE A 96 -7.27 -22.08 -3.27
N TRP A 97 -7.24 -22.71 -2.10
CA TRP A 97 -7.32 -22.02 -0.82
C TRP A 97 -6.17 -21.01 -0.64
N ARG A 98 -4.94 -21.43 -0.96
CA ARG A 98 -3.74 -20.58 -0.96
C ARG A 98 -3.93 -19.38 -1.89
N ARG A 99 -4.38 -19.62 -3.13
CA ARG A 99 -4.60 -18.55 -4.11
C ARG A 99 -5.66 -17.55 -3.62
N ARG A 100 -6.77 -18.04 -3.06
CA ARG A 100 -7.82 -17.18 -2.50
C ARG A 100 -7.32 -16.31 -1.36
N ARG A 101 -6.46 -16.84 -0.47
CA ARG A 101 -5.84 -16.05 0.61
C ARG A 101 -4.95 -14.93 0.07
N ASN A 102 -4.09 -15.23 -0.90
CA ASN A 102 -3.22 -14.21 -1.50
C ASN A 102 -4.03 -13.11 -2.20
N ILE A 103 -5.05 -13.48 -2.97
CA ILE A 103 -5.94 -12.49 -3.62
C ILE A 103 -6.64 -11.61 -2.58
N LYS A 104 -7.09 -12.18 -1.46
CA LYS A 104 -7.74 -11.41 -0.39
C LYS A 104 -6.77 -10.43 0.25
N PHE A 105 -5.53 -10.85 0.52
CA PHE A 105 -4.48 -9.97 1.02
C PHE A 105 -4.18 -8.83 0.05
N GLU A 106 -3.90 -9.15 -1.23
CA GLU A 106 -3.61 -8.15 -2.26
C GLU A 106 -4.75 -7.13 -2.40
N LYS A 107 -6.00 -7.59 -2.36
CA LYS A 107 -7.18 -6.73 -2.45
C LYS A 107 -7.27 -5.75 -1.28
N GLU A 108 -7.13 -6.22 -0.04
CA GLU A 108 -7.22 -5.34 1.14
C GLU A 108 -6.02 -4.40 1.23
N MET A 109 -4.83 -4.87 0.88
CA MET A 109 -3.63 -4.05 0.88
C MET A 109 -3.67 -2.96 -0.19
N THR A 110 -4.15 -3.29 -1.39
CA THR A 110 -4.37 -2.31 -2.47
C THR A 110 -5.44 -1.29 -2.09
N ARG A 111 -6.52 -1.73 -1.43
CA ARG A 111 -7.55 -0.84 -0.91
C ARG A 111 -6.97 0.13 0.12
N LEU A 112 -6.14 -0.35 1.04
CA LEU A 112 -5.49 0.49 2.04
C LEU A 112 -4.54 1.51 1.37
N CYS A 113 -3.76 1.09 0.38
CA CYS A 113 -2.94 2.01 -0.42
C CYS A 113 -3.79 3.10 -1.07
N ALA A 114 -4.93 2.75 -1.69
CA ALA A 114 -5.81 3.73 -2.31
C ALA A 114 -6.37 4.75 -1.30
N CYS A 115 -6.75 4.31 -0.10
CA CYS A 115 -7.19 5.20 0.97
C CYS A 115 -6.07 6.15 1.43
N MET A 116 -4.87 5.62 1.67
CA MET A 116 -3.72 6.42 2.09
C MET A 116 -3.27 7.39 0.98
N ASN A 117 -3.36 6.99 -0.29
CA ASN A 117 -3.07 7.86 -1.42
C ASN A 117 -4.07 8.99 -1.51
N ALA A 118 -5.35 8.76 -1.24
CA ALA A 118 -6.34 9.83 -1.25
C ALA A 118 -6.02 10.94 -0.24
N THR A 119 -5.40 10.60 0.90
CA THR A 119 -5.02 11.56 1.94
C THR A 119 -3.63 12.17 1.74
N GLU A 120 -2.65 11.39 1.28
CA GLU A 120 -1.25 11.80 1.23
C GLU A 120 -0.77 12.26 -0.16
N ASN A 121 -1.53 12.01 -1.23
CA ASN A 121 -1.18 12.45 -2.59
C ASN A 121 -1.12 13.99 -2.71
N VAL A 122 -1.87 14.72 -1.89
CA VAL A 122 -1.80 16.20 -1.84
C VAL A 122 -0.44 16.71 -1.32
N ARG A 123 0.29 15.86 -0.59
CA ARG A 123 1.66 16.14 -0.10
C ARG A 123 2.73 15.58 -1.04
N GLY A 124 2.33 15.03 -2.19
CA GLY A 124 3.23 14.39 -3.15
C GLY A 124 3.72 13.00 -2.73
N ILE A 125 2.98 12.29 -1.87
CA ILE A 125 3.33 10.95 -1.38
C ILE A 125 2.36 9.93 -1.98
N ASN A 126 2.90 8.87 -2.58
CA ASN A 126 2.12 7.81 -3.21
C ASN A 126 2.57 6.43 -2.72
N PHE A 127 1.63 5.68 -2.14
CA PHE A 127 1.81 4.31 -1.68
C PHE A 127 1.37 3.32 -2.76
N LYS A 128 2.20 2.31 -2.99
CA LYS A 128 1.93 1.25 -3.97
C LYS A 128 2.34 -0.10 -3.42
N LEU A 129 1.44 -1.08 -3.52
CA LEU A 129 1.81 -2.48 -3.34
C LEU A 129 2.66 -2.92 -4.54
N SER A 130 3.86 -3.39 -4.27
CA SER A 130 4.86 -3.77 -5.25
C SER A 130 5.37 -5.18 -4.99
N TYR A 131 5.86 -5.82 -6.05
CA TYR A 131 6.56 -7.09 -5.95
C TYR A 131 8.06 -6.84 -5.95
N LEU A 132 8.81 -7.49 -5.05
CA LEU A 132 10.26 -7.40 -5.03
C LEU A 132 10.83 -7.94 -6.34
N THR A 133 11.63 -7.13 -7.03
CA THR A 133 12.52 -7.62 -8.07
C THR A 133 13.71 -8.34 -7.42
N PRO A 134 14.36 -9.31 -8.11
CA PRO A 134 15.49 -10.06 -7.56
C PRO A 134 16.64 -9.15 -7.08
N ASP A 135 16.78 -7.95 -7.65
CA ASP A 135 17.81 -6.96 -7.29
C ASP A 135 17.47 -6.16 -6.01
N GLN A 136 16.22 -6.21 -5.54
CA GLN A 136 15.72 -5.49 -4.36
C GLN A 136 15.69 -6.35 -3.08
N LYS A 137 16.34 -7.52 -3.08
CA LYS A 137 16.46 -8.36 -1.88
C LYS A 137 17.43 -7.73 -0.87
N VAL A 138 16.94 -6.75 -0.12
CA VAL A 138 17.69 -6.08 0.97
C VAL A 138 17.90 -7.02 2.16
N SER A 139 17.10 -8.08 2.28
CA SER A 139 17.25 -9.13 3.30
C SER A 139 17.59 -10.47 2.62
N ASN A 140 18.50 -11.24 3.22
CA ASN A 140 19.06 -12.47 2.64
C ASN A 140 17.99 -13.50 2.26
N GLU A 141 16.81 -13.52 2.89
CA GLU A 141 15.67 -14.34 2.46
C GLU A 141 14.34 -13.68 2.88
N PRO A 142 13.68 -12.89 2.03
CA PRO A 142 12.37 -12.34 2.37
C PRO A 142 11.32 -13.46 2.40
N THR A 143 10.54 -13.53 3.49
CA THR A 143 9.43 -14.52 3.62
C THR A 143 8.34 -14.38 2.55
N SER A 144 8.24 -13.23 1.88
CA SER A 144 7.29 -12.98 0.80
C SER A 144 7.85 -12.04 -0.26
N ILE A 145 7.21 -12.04 -1.43
CA ILE A 145 7.58 -11.20 -2.58
C ILE A 145 6.95 -9.80 -2.52
N TYR A 146 6.27 -9.43 -1.44
CA TYR A 146 5.55 -8.15 -1.34
C TYR A 146 6.39 -7.06 -0.67
N ALA A 147 6.27 -5.84 -1.17
CA ALA A 147 6.77 -4.61 -0.53
C ALA A 147 5.76 -3.48 -0.71
N ILE A 148 5.69 -2.58 0.28
CA ILE A 148 5.05 -1.27 0.09
C ILE A 148 6.11 -0.32 -0.46
N THR A 149 5.90 0.16 -1.68
CA THR A 149 6.69 1.23 -2.26
C THR A 149 6.05 2.57 -1.93
N ILE A 150 6.84 3.49 -1.40
CA ILE A 150 6.44 4.87 -1.13
C ILE A 150 7.20 5.74 -2.10
N GLU A 151 6.49 6.38 -3.02
CA GLU A 151 7.04 7.29 -4.02
C GLU A 151 6.82 8.73 -3.56
N PHE A 152 7.88 9.54 -3.67
CA PHE A 152 7.87 10.96 -3.34
C PHE A 152 8.02 11.79 -4.62
N ASP A 153 7.05 12.68 -4.85
CA ASP A 153 7.08 13.65 -5.95
C ASP A 153 7.69 14.98 -5.48
N ASP A 154 8.93 15.21 -5.88
CA ASP A 154 9.72 16.38 -5.54
C ASP A 154 9.10 17.71 -6.03
N ARG A 155 8.16 17.67 -6.99
CA ARG A 155 7.50 18.87 -7.55
C ARG A 155 6.63 19.61 -6.53
N TYR A 156 6.03 18.90 -5.58
CA TYR A 156 5.20 19.52 -4.54
C TYR A 156 6.03 20.28 -3.51
N ASN A 157 7.25 19.81 -3.21
CA ASN A 157 8.19 20.52 -2.36
C ASN A 157 8.68 21.83 -2.98
N LEU A 158 8.82 21.88 -4.31
CA LEU A 158 9.20 23.11 -5.02
C LEU A 158 8.11 24.18 -4.94
N LEU A 159 6.83 23.80 -5.01
CA LEU A 159 5.71 24.74 -4.91
C LEU A 159 5.64 25.39 -3.50
N HIS A 160 5.87 24.59 -2.45
CA HIS A 160 5.93 25.09 -1.08
C HIS A 160 7.15 25.97 -0.82
N GLN A 161 8.28 25.71 -1.48
CA GLN A 161 9.45 26.58 -1.42
C GLN A 161 9.22 27.92 -2.13
N ILE A 162 8.56 27.93 -3.29
CA ILE A 162 8.20 29.17 -4.01
C ILE A 162 7.18 30.01 -3.22
N SER A 163 6.21 29.35 -2.57
CA SER A 163 5.28 30.04 -1.67
C SER A 163 5.96 30.64 -0.44
N ARG A 164 7.05 30.04 0.06
CA ARG A 164 7.84 30.57 1.18
C ARG A 164 8.90 31.60 0.75
N SER A 165 9.43 31.53 -0.48
CA SER A 165 10.35 32.55 -0.97
C SER A 165 9.64 33.88 -1.26
N ASN A 166 8.34 33.84 -1.52
CA ASN A 166 7.51 35.04 -1.74
C ASN A 166 7.00 35.68 -0.44
N SER A 167 7.40 35.17 0.75
CA SER A 167 7.00 35.74 2.04
C SER A 167 8.02 36.70 2.66
N SER A 168 9.04 37.15 1.92
CA SER A 168 9.69 38.42 2.25
C SER A 168 8.82 39.56 1.73
N PRO A 169 8.22 40.41 2.59
CA PRO A 169 7.50 41.57 2.10
C PRO A 169 8.49 42.45 1.31
N PRO A 170 8.15 42.92 0.10
CA PRO A 170 8.96 43.95 -0.53
C PRO A 170 8.98 45.14 0.44
N ALA A 171 10.18 45.59 0.81
CA ALA A 171 10.34 46.82 1.55
C ALA A 171 9.60 47.92 0.78
N TYR A 172 8.58 48.52 1.40
CA TYR A 172 7.79 49.60 0.84
C TYR A 172 8.72 50.76 0.47
N SER A 173 9.17 50.78 -0.79
CA SER A 173 9.67 51.98 -1.44
C SER A 173 8.49 52.58 -2.19
N SER A 174 8.09 53.76 -1.71
CA SER A 174 7.06 54.65 -2.23
C SER A 174 6.88 54.57 -3.75
N LEU A 175 5.77 53.97 -4.19
CA LEU A 175 5.25 54.16 -5.53
C LEU A 175 3.88 54.82 -5.44
N GLN A 176 3.90 56.09 -5.84
CA GLN A 176 2.83 57.05 -5.99
C GLN A 176 1.72 56.46 -6.87
N MET A 177 0.51 56.30 -6.32
CA MET A 177 -0.66 55.87 -7.11
C MET A 177 -1.05 56.96 -8.11
N PRO A 178 -1.20 56.67 -9.42
CA PRO A 178 -1.89 57.57 -10.31
C PRO A 178 -3.40 57.48 -10.07
N VAL A 179 -3.95 58.61 -9.64
CA VAL A 179 -5.38 58.92 -9.61
C VAL A 179 -5.89 58.92 -11.05
N ASN A 180 -6.74 57.95 -11.41
CA ASN A 180 -7.95 58.10 -12.24
C ASN A 180 -8.32 56.75 -12.89
N ILE A 181 -9.41 56.13 -12.43
CA ILE A 181 -10.38 55.56 -13.37
C ILE A 181 -11.78 55.96 -12.90
N TYR A 182 -12.43 56.66 -13.81
CA TYR A 182 -13.73 57.29 -13.79
C TYR A 182 -14.83 56.23 -14.00
N CYS A 183 -15.87 56.22 -13.16
CA CYS A 183 -17.14 55.54 -13.46
C CYS A 183 -18.27 56.57 -13.39
N PRO A 184 -18.93 56.93 -14.50
CA PRO A 184 -20.03 57.88 -14.48
C PRO A 184 -21.39 57.19 -14.28
N ASN A 185 -22.29 58.00 -13.71
CA ASN A 185 -23.75 57.93 -13.67
C ASN A 185 -24.43 57.10 -12.59
N GLN A 186 -24.44 57.74 -11.42
CA GLN A 186 -25.58 57.96 -10.56
C GLN A 186 -26.72 58.74 -11.27
N SER A 187 -27.95 58.25 -11.13
CA SER A 187 -29.19 59.05 -11.16
C SER A 187 -30.14 58.40 -10.14
N GLN A 188 -30.19 58.84 -8.87
CA GLN A 188 -31.01 59.95 -8.34
C GLN A 188 -32.45 59.89 -8.89
N PHE A 189 -33.50 59.65 -8.11
CA PHE A 189 -34.18 60.51 -7.12
C PHE A 189 -35.53 59.77 -6.79
N VAL A 190 -36.14 59.70 -5.60
CA VAL A 190 -36.82 60.74 -4.77
C VAL A 190 -37.46 60.01 -3.56
N GLN A 191 -37.42 60.65 -2.39
CA GLN A 191 -38.22 60.37 -1.18
C GLN A 191 -39.73 60.42 -1.42
N LYS A 192 -40.50 59.51 -0.81
CA LYS A 192 -41.84 59.85 -0.29
C LYS A 192 -42.22 58.94 0.88
N GLY A 193 -42.43 59.55 2.05
CA GLY A 193 -43.08 58.92 3.19
C GLY A 193 -44.60 58.78 2.99
N GLY A 194 -45.25 58.08 3.90
CA GLY A 194 -46.71 58.02 4.00
C GLY A 194 -47.18 56.76 4.73
N ASP A 195 -47.88 57.01 5.83
CA ASP A 195 -48.56 56.10 6.75
C ASP A 195 -49.64 55.19 6.11
N ASP A 196 -50.22 54.36 6.99
CA ASP A 196 -51.54 53.68 6.92
C ASP A 196 -51.59 52.24 6.38
N GLN A 197 -51.53 51.24 7.29
CA GLN A 197 -52.70 50.53 7.85
C GLN A 197 -52.30 49.44 8.85
#